data_AF-A0A963R0S6-F1
#
_entry.id   AF-A0A963R0S6-F1
#
_cell.length_a   1.000
_cell.length_b   1.000
_cell.length_c   1.000
_cell.angle_alpha   90.00
_cell.angle_beta   90.00
_cell.angle_gamma   90.00
#
_symmetry.space_group_name_H-M   'P 1'
#
loop_
_entity.id
_entity.type
_entity.pdbx_description
1 polymer ?
#
loop_
_entity_poly.entity_id
_entity_poly.type
_entity_poly.pdbx_seq_one_letter_code
_entity_poly.pdbx_strand_id
1 'polypeptide(L)'
;MNQFRNFAVWIVIALLLFALFSLFQGQVGRTSSTEISYSDFLDRANAGSIQSITITGETISGKLTDGTSVQTTGPLVYYENQINELRNKDIQITFRPAQSESLLTNALIYWLPMVLLIGVWIFFIRQMQAGSGKAMGFGKSKAKLLTERHGRVTFEDVAGVEEAK
;
A
#
# COMPACT_ATOMS: atom_id res chain seq x y z
N MET A 1 4.17 -7.31 31.11
CA MET A 1 4.86 -6.35 30.21
C MET A 1 4.83 -6.69 28.71
N ASN A 2 4.80 -7.95 28.26
CA ASN A 2 4.93 -8.28 26.83
C ASN A 2 3.66 -8.05 25.98
N GLN A 3 2.46 -8.03 26.58
CA GLN A 3 1.21 -7.83 25.83
C GLN A 3 1.02 -6.40 25.33
N PHE A 4 1.40 -5.39 26.13
CA PHE A 4 1.36 -3.98 25.73
C PHE A 4 2.31 -3.68 24.56
N ARG A 5 3.47 -4.35 24.50
CA ARG A 5 4.44 -4.16 23.41
C ARG A 5 3.90 -4.70 22.08
N ASN A 6 3.15 -5.80 22.10
CA ASN A 6 2.49 -6.33 20.90
C ASN A 6 1.31 -5.45 20.49
N PHE A 7 0.52 -4.94 21.45
CA PHE A 7 -0.60 -4.03 21.17
C PHE A 7 -0.14 -2.70 20.56
N ALA A 8 0.99 -2.15 21.02
CA ALA A 8 1.58 -0.94 20.47
C ALA A 8 1.98 -1.12 18.99
N VAL A 9 2.52 -2.28 18.60
CA VAL A 9 2.86 -2.59 17.21
C VAL A 9 1.62 -2.61 16.32
N TRP A 10 0.53 -3.23 16.78
CA TRP A 10 -0.73 -3.25 16.04
C TRP A 10 -1.35 -1.85 15.87
N ILE A 11 -1.26 -0.99 16.90
CA ILE A 11 -1.72 0.41 16.82
C ILE A 11 -0.89 1.17 15.78
N VAL A 12 0.44 1.00 15.77
CA VAL A 12 1.32 1.65 14.78
C VAL A 12 0.98 1.20 13.37
N ILE A 13 0.75 -0.10 13.16
CA ILE A 13 0.33 -0.64 11.85
C ILE A 13 -1.02 -0.04 11.43
N ALA A 14 -2.01 0.01 12.33
CA ALA A 14 -3.32 0.58 12.04
C ALA A 14 -3.25 2.08 11.68
N LEU A 15 -2.47 2.86 12.44
CA LEU A 15 -2.23 4.28 12.16
C LEU A 15 -1.57 4.49 10.80
N LEU A 16 -0.61 3.64 10.48
CA LEU A 16 0.17 3.72 9.26
C LEU A 16 -0.69 3.31 8.03
N LEU A 17 -1.55 2.28 8.17
CA LEU A 17 -2.53 1.93 7.15
C LEU A 17 -3.58 3.04 6.95
N PHE A 18 -4.04 3.67 8.03
CA PHE A 18 -4.97 4.80 7.96
C PHE A 18 -4.34 6.01 7.26
N ALA A 19 -3.10 6.34 7.59
CA ALA A 19 -2.34 7.41 6.93
C ALA A 19 -2.15 7.13 5.43
N LEU A 20 -1.75 5.91 5.06
CA LEU A 20 -1.67 5.49 3.66
C LEU A 20 -3.04 5.65 2.97
N PHE A 21 -4.10 5.11 3.57
CA PHE A 21 -5.45 5.18 3.01
C PHE A 21 -5.94 6.63 2.82
N SER A 22 -5.60 7.53 3.75
CA SER A 22 -5.90 8.96 3.63
C SER A 22 -5.14 9.63 2.49
N LEU A 23 -3.88 9.24 2.24
CA LEU A 23 -3.09 9.76 1.11
C LEU A 23 -3.68 9.31 -0.24
N PHE A 24 -4.14 8.06 -0.34
CA PHE A 24 -4.78 7.54 -1.56
C PHE A 24 -6.13 8.21 -1.83
N GLN A 25 -6.94 8.50 -0.82
CA GLN A 25 -8.21 9.22 -1.02
C GLN A 25 -8.01 10.66 -1.49
N GLY A 26 -6.96 11.35 -1.05
CA GLY A 26 -6.66 12.72 -1.47
C GLY A 26 -6.34 12.87 -2.97
N GLN A 27 -5.83 11.81 -3.61
CA GLN A 27 -5.61 11.77 -5.07
C GLN A 27 -6.82 11.27 -5.87
N VAL A 28 -7.82 10.68 -5.23
CA VAL A 28 -9.13 10.39 -5.85
C VAL A 28 -10.04 11.63 -5.74
N GLY A 29 -9.45 12.82 -5.84
CA GLY A 29 -10.14 14.06 -6.18
C GLY A 29 -10.54 14.10 -7.66
N ARG A 30 -11.09 13.00 -8.19
CA ARG A 30 -11.87 13.06 -9.43
C ARG A 30 -13.23 13.57 -9.01
N THR A 31 -13.46 14.87 -9.19
CA THR A 31 -14.80 15.43 -9.33
C THR A 31 -15.63 14.39 -10.08
N SER A 32 -16.74 13.94 -9.51
CA SER A 32 -17.65 12.97 -10.11
C SER A 32 -18.33 13.59 -11.32
N SER A 33 -17.52 13.85 -12.35
CA SER A 33 -17.87 14.58 -13.53
C SER A 33 -18.41 13.59 -14.54
N THR A 34 -19.60 13.84 -15.04
CA THR A 34 -20.16 13.01 -16.10
C THR A 34 -19.39 13.29 -17.39
N GLU A 35 -18.76 12.26 -17.94
CA GLU A 35 -18.13 12.37 -19.26
C GLU A 35 -19.22 12.49 -20.32
N ILE A 36 -19.14 13.54 -21.14
CA ILE A 36 -20.05 13.81 -22.25
C ILE A 36 -19.24 14.06 -23.51
N SER A 37 -19.88 13.91 -24.69
CA SER A 37 -19.21 14.22 -25.95
C SER A 37 -18.94 15.73 -26.08
N TYR A 38 -17.93 16.09 -26.87
CA TYR A 38 -17.61 17.50 -27.12
C TYR A 38 -18.76 18.25 -27.79
N SER A 39 -19.49 17.59 -28.69
CA SER A 39 -20.72 18.14 -29.29
C SER A 39 -21.80 18.40 -28.24
N ASP A 40 -22.07 17.45 -27.34
CA ASP A 40 -23.07 17.64 -26.29
C ASP A 40 -22.68 18.78 -25.34
N PHE A 41 -21.39 18.93 -25.08
CA PHE A 41 -20.87 20.04 -24.28
C PHE A 41 -21.16 21.38 -24.96
N LEU A 42 -20.89 21.51 -26.26
CA LEU A 42 -21.19 22.72 -27.03
C LEU A 42 -22.70 22.98 -27.09
N ASP A 43 -23.52 21.97 -27.26
CA ASP A 43 -24.98 22.11 -27.28
C ASP A 43 -25.51 22.62 -25.92
N ARG A 44 -24.97 22.10 -24.82
CA ARG A 44 -25.30 22.57 -23.46
C ARG A 44 -24.79 23.98 -23.18
N ALA A 45 -23.60 24.32 -23.67
CA ALA A 45 -23.07 25.68 -23.61
C ALA A 45 -23.96 26.65 -24.40
N ASN A 46 -24.39 26.24 -25.59
CA ASN A 46 -25.27 27.01 -26.45
C ASN A 46 -26.67 27.20 -25.84
N ALA A 47 -27.18 26.18 -25.16
CA ALA A 47 -28.42 26.23 -24.40
C ALA A 47 -28.33 27.05 -23.10
N GLY A 48 -27.15 27.58 -22.74
CA GLY A 48 -26.97 28.37 -21.51
C GLY A 48 -27.03 27.54 -20.23
N SER A 49 -26.84 26.22 -20.32
CA SER A 49 -26.87 25.31 -19.17
C SER A 49 -25.53 25.26 -18.43
N ILE A 50 -24.46 25.87 -18.96
CA ILE A 50 -23.12 25.87 -18.39
C ILE A 50 -22.82 27.24 -17.76
N GLN A 51 -22.44 27.25 -16.48
CA GLN A 51 -22.07 28.45 -15.74
C GLN A 51 -20.58 28.77 -15.83
N SER A 52 -19.73 27.75 -15.73
CA SER A 52 -18.27 27.94 -15.73
C SER A 52 -17.57 26.81 -16.46
N ILE A 53 -16.50 27.16 -17.17
CA ILE A 53 -15.65 26.25 -17.92
C ILE A 53 -14.22 26.38 -17.40
N THR A 54 -13.61 25.25 -17.07
CA THR A 54 -12.18 25.14 -16.74
C THR A 54 -11.50 24.26 -17.77
N ILE A 55 -10.52 24.81 -18.48
CA ILE A 55 -9.73 24.09 -19.47
C ILE A 55 -8.39 23.75 -18.84
N THR A 56 -8.06 22.46 -18.77
CA THR A 56 -6.82 21.92 -18.20
C THR A 56 -6.15 20.98 -19.22
N GLY A 57 -5.19 21.51 -19.98
CA GLY A 57 -4.62 20.78 -21.13
C GLY A 57 -5.70 20.46 -22.18
N GLU A 58 -5.89 19.17 -22.48
CA GLU A 58 -6.92 18.66 -23.40
C GLU A 58 -8.30 18.46 -22.73
N THR A 59 -8.33 18.49 -21.40
CA THR A 59 -9.55 18.26 -20.63
C THR A 59 -10.32 19.56 -20.42
N ILE A 60 -11.60 19.55 -20.75
CA ILE A 60 -12.54 20.63 -20.51
C ILE A 60 -13.53 20.17 -19.44
N SER A 61 -13.59 20.90 -18.33
CA SER A 61 -14.55 20.67 -17.26
C SER A 61 -15.56 21.81 -17.21
N GLY A 62 -16.85 21.49 -17.24
CA GLY A 62 -17.94 22.44 -17.09
C GLY A 62 -18.70 22.23 -15.80
N LYS A 63 -19.16 23.32 -15.17
CA LYS A 63 -20.21 23.27 -14.15
C LYS A 63 -21.51 23.75 -14.75
N LEU A 64 -22.54 22.94 -14.64
CA LEU A 64 -23.89 23.31 -15.07
C LEU A 64 -24.56 24.21 -14.03
N THR A 65 -25.62 24.88 -14.47
CA THR A 65 -26.47 25.74 -13.63
C THR A 65 -27.19 24.97 -12.51
N ASP A 66 -27.38 23.67 -12.66
CA ASP A 66 -27.95 22.76 -11.65
C ASP A 66 -26.91 22.29 -10.60
N GLY A 67 -25.64 22.66 -10.75
CA GLY A 67 -24.53 22.24 -9.90
C GLY A 67 -23.83 20.95 -10.35
N THR A 68 -24.33 20.28 -11.39
CA THR A 68 -23.71 19.07 -11.96
C THR A 68 -22.39 19.43 -12.64
N SER A 69 -21.36 18.60 -12.46
CA SER A 69 -20.10 18.72 -13.17
C SER A 69 -20.08 17.79 -14.38
N VAL A 70 -19.69 18.32 -15.54
CA VAL A 70 -19.49 17.55 -16.77
C VAL A 70 -18.07 17.73 -17.28
N GLN A 71 -17.56 16.73 -17.97
CA GLN A 71 -16.22 16.74 -18.54
C GLN A 71 -16.27 16.25 -19.99
N THR A 72 -15.47 16.86 -20.84
CA THR A 72 -15.21 16.41 -22.21
C THR A 72 -13.73 16.59 -22.53
N THR A 73 -13.24 15.83 -23.49
CA THR A 73 -11.93 16.07 -24.11
C THR A 73 -12.13 16.93 -25.34
N GLY A 74 -11.37 18.01 -25.47
CA GLY A 74 -11.47 18.98 -26.56
C GLY A 74 -10.23 19.02 -27.45
N PRO A 75 -10.28 19.76 -28.57
CA PRO A 75 -9.12 19.98 -29.41
C PRO A 75 -8.03 20.77 -28.67
N LEU A 76 -6.76 20.47 -28.97
CA LEU A 76 -5.58 21.17 -28.43
C LEU A 76 -5.53 22.66 -28.82
N VAL A 77 -6.20 23.03 -29.92
CA VAL A 77 -6.23 24.39 -30.46
C VAL A 77 -7.65 24.94 -30.33
N TYR A 78 -7.77 26.04 -29.60
CA TYR A 78 -9.01 26.80 -29.46
C TYR A 78 -8.94 28.04 -30.35
N TYR A 79 -10.02 28.30 -31.09
CA TYR A 79 -10.12 29.48 -31.94
C TYR A 79 -10.79 30.63 -31.17
N GLU A 80 -10.36 31.88 -31.41
CA GLU A 80 -10.88 33.06 -30.69
C GLU A 80 -12.39 33.25 -30.85
N ASN A 81 -12.95 32.88 -32.00
CA ASN A 81 -14.39 32.93 -32.25
C ASN A 81 -15.18 32.07 -31.26
N GLN A 82 -14.72 30.86 -30.94
CA GLN A 82 -15.38 29.96 -29.99
C GLN A 82 -15.34 30.53 -28.56
N ILE A 83 -14.21 31.10 -28.16
CA ILE A 83 -14.06 31.74 -26.84
C ILE A 83 -14.97 32.96 -26.73
N ASN A 84 -15.08 33.75 -27.80
CA ASN A 84 -15.94 34.93 -27.85
C ASN A 84 -17.43 34.56 -27.80
N GLU A 85 -17.85 33.49 -28.49
CA GLU A 85 -19.23 32.97 -28.41
C GLU A 85 -19.61 32.54 -26.99
N LEU A 86 -18.70 31.84 -26.29
CA LEU A 86 -18.91 31.43 -24.90
C LEU A 86 -18.91 32.64 -23.94
N ARG A 87 -18.02 33.61 -24.15
CA ARG A 87 -17.97 34.85 -23.36
C ARG A 87 -19.25 35.68 -23.52
N ASN A 88 -19.81 35.75 -24.74
CA ASN A 88 -21.07 36.47 -25.01
C ASN A 88 -22.27 35.87 -24.27
N LYS A 89 -22.15 34.63 -23.77
CA LYS A 89 -23.17 33.94 -22.98
C LYS A 89 -22.93 34.05 -21.45
N ASP A 90 -22.04 34.96 -21.02
CA ASP A 90 -21.68 35.17 -19.61
C ASP A 90 -21.09 33.93 -18.91
N ILE A 91 -20.45 33.06 -19.70
CA ILE A 91 -19.79 31.85 -19.19
C ILE A 91 -18.40 32.21 -18.70
N GLN A 92 -18.10 31.89 -17.44
CA GLN A 92 -16.77 32.14 -16.88
C GLN A 92 -15.77 31.09 -17.40
N ILE A 93 -14.75 31.53 -18.15
CA ILE A 93 -13.73 30.65 -18.72
C ILE A 93 -12.42 30.81 -17.94
N THR A 94 -11.91 29.70 -17.40
CA THR A 94 -10.64 29.63 -16.68
C THR A 94 -9.69 28.66 -17.37
N PHE A 95 -8.49 29.13 -17.74
CA PHE A 95 -7.42 28.27 -18.23
C PHE A 95 -6.52 27.89 -17.07
N ARG A 96 -6.30 26.59 -16.89
CA ARG A 96 -5.30 26.04 -15.96
C ARG A 96 -4.24 25.31 -16.78
N PRO A 97 -2.95 25.49 -16.46
CA PRO A 97 -1.94 24.61 -17.01
C PRO A 97 -2.29 23.17 -16.62
N ALA A 98 -2.05 22.21 -17.52
CA ALA A 98 -2.10 20.81 -17.14
C ALA A 98 -1.15 20.64 -15.95
N GLN A 99 -1.68 20.27 -14.78
CA GLN A 99 -0.84 19.94 -13.65
C GLN A 99 -0.08 18.68 -14.06
N SER A 100 1.17 18.83 -14.44
CA SER A 100 2.09 17.71 -14.41
C SER A 100 2.23 17.35 -12.95
N GLU A 101 1.59 16.25 -12.54
CA GLU A 101 1.95 15.57 -11.30
C GLU A 101 3.48 15.48 -11.30
N SER A 102 4.12 16.15 -10.33
CA SER A 102 5.58 16.19 -10.26
C SER A 102 6.06 14.74 -10.28
N LEU A 103 6.89 14.38 -11.27
CA LEU A 103 7.35 12.99 -11.42
C LEU A 103 8.01 12.48 -10.14
N LEU A 104 8.64 13.38 -9.38
CA LEU A 104 9.20 13.10 -8.06
C LEU A 104 8.11 12.83 -7.03
N THR A 105 7.05 13.64 -6.95
CA THR A 105 5.93 13.42 -6.03
C THR A 105 5.18 12.14 -6.36
N ASN A 106 4.95 11.86 -7.65
CA ASN A 106 4.25 10.66 -8.08
C ASN A 106 5.09 9.40 -7.81
N ALA A 107 6.39 9.43 -8.13
CA ALA A 107 7.32 8.38 -7.73
C ALA A 107 7.37 8.19 -6.21
N LEU A 108 7.36 9.31 -5.45
CA LEU A 108 7.37 9.32 -3.99
C LEU A 108 6.10 8.72 -3.37
N ILE A 109 4.98 8.77 -4.07
CA ILE A 109 3.72 8.18 -3.58
C ILE A 109 3.67 6.69 -3.93
N TYR A 110 4.11 6.29 -5.14
CA TYR A 110 4.06 4.89 -5.55
C TYR A 110 5.13 3.99 -4.92
N TRP A 111 6.33 4.51 -4.66
CA TRP A 111 7.37 3.74 -3.98
C TRP A 111 7.09 3.59 -2.46
N LEU A 112 6.23 4.43 -1.88
CA LEU A 112 6.00 4.52 -0.43
C LEU A 112 5.36 3.24 0.10
N PRO A 113 4.29 2.69 -0.52
CA PRO A 113 3.77 1.36 -0.18
C PRO A 113 4.84 0.27 -0.22
N MET A 114 5.73 0.26 -1.23
CA MET A 114 6.77 -0.75 -1.35
C MET A 114 7.84 -0.62 -0.27
N VAL A 115 8.38 0.58 -0.06
CA VAL A 115 9.35 0.86 1.01
C VAL A 115 8.77 0.51 2.37
N LEU A 116 7.49 0.81 2.58
CA LEU A 116 6.78 0.53 3.81
C LEU A 116 6.57 -0.96 4.04
N LEU A 117 6.17 -1.72 3.02
CA LEU A 117 6.08 -3.19 3.08
C LEU A 117 7.44 -3.81 3.40
N ILE A 118 8.51 -3.34 2.76
CA ILE A 118 9.88 -3.78 3.05
C ILE A 118 10.25 -3.45 4.50
N GLY A 119 9.92 -2.25 4.99
CA GLY A 119 10.16 -1.85 6.38
C GLY A 119 9.46 -2.75 7.39
N VAL A 120 8.18 -3.06 7.16
CA VAL A 120 7.40 -3.99 7.99
C VAL A 120 7.96 -5.41 7.90
N TRP A 121 8.35 -5.87 6.70
CA TRP A 121 8.95 -7.19 6.50
C TRP A 121 10.29 -7.34 7.24
N ILE A 122 11.18 -6.34 7.13
CA ILE A 122 12.44 -6.29 7.89
C ILE A 122 12.16 -6.25 9.40
N PHE A 123 11.14 -5.50 9.83
CA PHE A 123 10.73 -5.46 11.23
C PHE A 123 10.32 -6.84 11.75
N PHE A 124 9.53 -7.61 10.98
CA PHE A 124 9.16 -8.99 11.35
C PHE A 124 10.37 -9.92 11.44
N ILE A 125 11.30 -9.84 10.48
CA ILE A 125 12.55 -10.63 10.52
C ILE A 125 13.34 -10.32 11.79
N ARG A 126 13.52 -9.02 12.11
CA ARG A 126 14.22 -8.61 13.33
C ARG A 126 13.50 -9.07 14.60
N GLN A 127 12.16 -9.04 14.62
CA GLN A 127 11.36 -9.46 15.77
C GLN A 127 11.41 -10.99 15.97
N MET A 128 11.37 -11.78 14.90
CA MET A 128 11.47 -13.24 14.97
C MET A 128 12.88 -13.71 15.36
N GLN A 129 13.94 -13.04 14.88
CA GLN A 129 15.31 -13.40 15.23
C GLN A 129 15.64 -13.11 16.71
N ALA A 130 15.06 -12.06 17.29
CA ALA A 130 15.17 -11.76 18.73
C ALA A 130 14.41 -12.77 19.63
N GLY A 131 13.42 -13.51 19.10
CA GLY A 131 12.73 -14.60 19.79
C GLY A 131 13.34 -15.99 19.56
N SER A 132 14.03 -16.18 18.43
CA SER A 132 14.59 -17.48 17.99
C SER A 132 16.00 -17.77 18.52
N GLY A 133 16.60 -16.88 19.31
CA GLY A 133 17.84 -17.17 20.04
C GLY A 133 17.72 -18.26 21.11
N LYS A 134 16.50 -18.77 21.38
CA LYS A 134 16.24 -19.79 22.41
C LYS A 134 15.89 -21.18 21.85
N ALA A 135 15.64 -21.31 20.54
CA ALA A 135 15.22 -22.57 19.92
C ALA A 135 16.38 -23.38 19.28
N MET A 136 17.60 -22.84 19.21
CA MET A 136 18.81 -23.62 18.88
C MET A 136 19.28 -24.51 20.06
N GLY A 137 18.57 -24.46 21.19
CA GLY A 137 18.83 -25.28 22.38
C GLY A 137 18.48 -26.77 22.26
N PHE A 138 17.90 -27.20 21.13
CA PHE A 138 17.58 -28.61 20.87
C PHE A 138 18.79 -29.47 20.46
N GLY A 139 20.02 -28.98 20.59
CA GLY A 139 21.25 -29.77 20.41
C GLY A 139 21.86 -30.32 21.70
N LYS A 140 21.38 -29.93 22.89
CA LYS A 140 21.92 -30.40 24.18
C LYS A 140 21.03 -31.47 24.81
N SER A 141 20.63 -32.49 24.03
CA SER A 141 20.30 -33.76 24.68
C SER A 141 21.61 -34.32 25.22
N LYS A 142 21.86 -34.11 26.52
CA LYS A 142 22.79 -34.93 27.28
C LYS A 142 22.23 -36.35 27.20
N ALA A 143 22.68 -37.14 26.23
CA ALA A 143 22.60 -38.59 26.29
C ALA A 143 23.42 -39.01 27.53
N LYS A 144 22.74 -39.00 28.67
CA LYS A 144 23.21 -39.58 29.91
C LYS A 144 23.23 -41.09 29.66
N LEU A 145 24.39 -41.64 29.31
CA LEU A 145 24.61 -43.08 29.35
C LEU A 145 24.46 -43.52 30.80
N LEU A 146 23.23 -43.90 31.13
CA LEU A 146 22.89 -44.63 32.32
C LEU A 146 23.51 -46.01 32.17
N THR A 147 24.62 -46.21 32.87
CA THR A 147 24.99 -47.45 33.56
C THR A 147 24.74 -48.75 32.78
N GLU A 148 25.72 -49.17 32.01
CA GLU A 148 25.87 -50.60 31.71
C GLU A 148 26.78 -51.21 32.78
N ARG A 149 26.21 -51.49 33.96
CA ARG A 149 26.73 -52.57 34.81
C ARG A 149 26.24 -53.87 34.19
N HIS A 150 26.97 -54.39 33.21
CA HIS A 150 26.90 -55.81 32.87
C HIS A 150 28.25 -56.45 33.16
N GLY A 151 28.21 -57.45 34.04
CA GLY A 151 29.36 -58.12 34.63
C GLY A 151 30.31 -58.69 33.58
N ARG A 152 31.59 -58.42 33.79
CA ARG A 152 32.69 -59.10 33.13
C ARG A 152 32.71 -60.53 33.64
N VAL A 153 32.20 -61.49 32.87
CA VAL A 153 32.39 -62.92 33.14
C VAL A 153 33.86 -63.22 32.83
N THR A 154 34.64 -63.62 33.84
CA THR A 154 36.01 -64.11 33.67
C THR A 154 36.02 -65.63 33.82
N PHE A 155 36.91 -66.31 33.09
CA PHE A 155 37.08 -67.77 33.09
C PHE A 155 37.56 -68.37 34.43
N GLU A 156 37.73 -67.54 35.47
CA GLU A 156 38.02 -68.00 36.83
C GLU A 156 36.80 -68.66 37.50
N ASP A 157 35.59 -68.46 36.98
CA ASP A 157 34.33 -68.92 37.58
C ASP A 157 33.89 -70.35 37.11
N VAL A 158 34.80 -71.14 36.52
CA VAL A 158 34.49 -72.47 35.95
C VAL A 158 35.46 -73.57 36.42
N ALA A 159 36.09 -73.43 37.58
CA ALA A 159 36.93 -74.49 38.15
C ALA A 159 36.58 -74.78 39.62
N GLY A 160 35.30 -75.02 39.87
CA GLY A 160 34.84 -75.78 41.04
C GLY A 160 34.54 -77.21 40.61
N VAL A 161 35.57 -78.06 40.57
CA VAL A 161 35.39 -79.52 40.56
C VAL A 161 36.08 -80.06 41.81
N GLU A 162 35.24 -80.53 42.73
CA GLU A 162 35.61 -81.48 43.77
C GLU A 162 36.24 -82.70 43.10
N GLU A 163 37.49 -83.03 43.47
CA GLU A 163 37.97 -84.39 43.34
C GLU A 163 38.59 -84.84 44.66
N ALA A 164 38.21 -86.06 45.00
CA ALA A 164 38.31 -86.68 46.29
C ALA A 164 39.68 -87.34 46.52
N LYS A 165 40.05 -87.34 47.81
CA LYS A 165 40.98 -88.25 48.50
C LYS A 165 42.48 -87.94 48.44
#